data_AF-A0A940S9V1-F1
#
_entry.id   AF-A0A940S9V1-F1
#
_cell.length_a   1.000
_cell.length_b   1.000
_cell.length_c   1.000
_cell.angle_alpha   90.00
_cell.angle_beta   90.00
_cell.angle_gamma   90.00
#
_symmetry.space_group_name_H-M   'P 1'
#
loop_
_entity.id
_entity.type
_entity.pdbx_description
1 polymer ?
#
loop_
_entity_poly.entity_id
_entity_poly.type
_entity_poly.pdbx_seq_one_letter_code
_entity_poly.pdbx_strand_id
1 'polypeptide(L)' 'MQLNGYGGGQRFNASHVVESELEHLEWATRQPVLSMLNARYWQRRVLEVKCGYELTEQQGVRIERILKQLASRPG' A
#
# COMPACT_ATOMS: atom_id res chain seq x y z
N MET A 1 24.89 25.04 1.90
CA MET A 1 23.94 24.87 0.76
C MET A 1 24.09 23.44 0.27
N GLN A 2 23.11 22.54 0.15
CA GLN A 2 21.65 22.50 0.31
C GLN A 2 21.30 21.02 0.59
N LEU A 3 20.30 20.75 1.43
CA LEU A 3 19.67 19.43 1.57
C LEU A 3 18.73 19.23 0.38
N ASN A 4 19.16 18.57 -0.69
CA ASN A 4 18.30 18.25 -1.83
C ASN A 4 18.67 16.88 -2.41
N GLY A 5 17.79 15.90 -2.18
CA GLY A 5 17.89 14.57 -2.75
C GLY A 5 17.29 13.51 -1.84
N TYR A 6 15.97 13.52 -1.66
CA TYR A 6 15.28 12.27 -1.33
C TYR A 6 15.59 11.32 -2.49
N GLY A 7 16.51 10.38 -2.23
CA GLY A 7 16.98 9.44 -3.23
C GLY A 7 15.79 8.83 -3.94
N GLY A 8 15.83 8.88 -5.28
CA GLY A 8 15.03 7.99 -6.10
C GLY A 8 15.41 6.57 -5.72
N GLY A 9 14.77 6.04 -4.68
CA GLY A 9 14.95 4.69 -4.22
C GLY A 9 14.58 3.79 -5.37
N GLN A 10 15.55 2.99 -5.82
CA GLN A 10 15.34 1.99 -6.84
C GLN A 10 14.16 1.12 -6.43
N ARG A 11 13.06 1.20 -7.19
CA ARG A 11 11.88 0.37 -6.94
C ARG A 11 12.27 -1.07 -7.18
N PHE A 12 11.84 -1.96 -6.28
CA PHE A 12 12.15 -3.37 -6.42
C PHE A 12 11.25 -4.00 -7.49
N ASN A 13 11.86 -4.71 -8.43
CA ASN A 13 11.14 -5.55 -9.38
C ASN A 13 10.88 -6.92 -8.74
N ALA A 14 9.78 -7.01 -8.00
CA ALA A 14 9.42 -8.20 -7.22
C ALA A 14 7.90 -8.45 -7.31
N SER A 15 7.42 -8.65 -8.53
CA SER A 15 5.98 -8.77 -8.81
C SER A 15 5.27 -9.83 -7.93
N HIS A 16 5.90 -10.98 -7.67
CA HIS A 16 5.32 -12.01 -6.80
C HIS A 16 5.16 -11.56 -5.33
N VAL A 17 6.10 -10.75 -4.82
CA VAL A 17 6.02 -10.18 -3.47
C VAL A 17 4.86 -9.19 -3.41
N VAL A 18 4.71 -8.36 -4.44
CA VAL A 18 3.59 -7.41 -4.55
C VAL A 18 2.26 -8.17 -4.54
N GLU A 19 2.13 -9.27 -5.28
CA GLU A 19 0.91 -10.09 -5.26
C GLU A 19 0.57 -10.60 -3.85
N SER A 20 1.55 -11.20 -3.15
CA SER A 20 1.34 -11.68 -1.77
C SER A 20 1.00 -10.55 -0.79
N GLU A 21 1.63 -9.38 -0.90
CA GLU A 21 1.30 -8.22 -0.08
C GLU A 21 -0.12 -7.71 -0.38
N LEU A 22 -0.54 -7.68 -1.65
CA LEU A 22 -1.89 -7.26 -2.02
C LEU A 22 -2.94 -8.24 -1.52
N GLU A 23 -2.71 -9.54 -1.61
CA GLU A 23 -3.59 -10.57 -1.04
C GLU A 23 -3.73 -10.40 0.47
N HIS A 24 -2.61 -10.20 1.18
CA HIS A 24 -2.63 -9.91 2.61
C HIS A 24 -3.46 -8.66 2.89
N LEU A 25 -3.17 -7.55 2.21
CA LEU A 25 -3.84 -6.27 2.44
C LEU A 25 -5.35 -6.37 2.17
N GLU A 26 -5.76 -7.06 1.11
CA GLU A 26 -7.18 -7.29 0.82
C GLU A 26 -7.87 -8.13 1.89
N TRP A 27 -7.22 -9.17 2.41
CA TRP A 27 -7.76 -9.97 3.50
C TRP A 27 -7.81 -9.19 4.82
N ALA A 28 -6.71 -8.54 5.20
CA ALA A 28 -6.55 -7.83 6.47
C ALA A 28 -7.49 -6.63 6.56
N THR A 29 -7.62 -5.87 5.48
CA THR A 29 -8.53 -4.72 5.45
C THR A 29 -9.99 -5.13 5.48
N ARG A 30 -10.37 -6.38 5.20
CA ARG A 30 -11.76 -6.86 5.38
C ARG A 30 -12.10 -7.27 6.81
N GLN A 31 -11.10 -7.43 7.68
CA GLN A 31 -11.34 -7.81 9.07
C GLN A 31 -11.95 -6.65 9.87
N PRO A 32 -12.63 -6.95 10.99
CA PRO A 32 -13.10 -5.94 11.94
C PRO A 32 -11.96 -5.03 12.37
N VAL A 33 -12.25 -3.72 12.51
CA VAL A 33 -11.24 -2.73 12.86
C VAL A 33 -10.79 -2.95 14.31
N LEU A 34 -9.52 -3.33 14.47
CA LEU A 34 -8.83 -3.22 15.76
C LEU A 34 -8.39 -1.76 15.92
N SER A 35 -8.60 -1.16 17.10
CA SER A 35 -8.29 0.26 17.33
C SER A 35 -6.85 0.65 16.99
N MET A 36 -5.91 -0.29 17.15
CA MET A 36 -4.49 -0.11 16.79
C MET A 36 -4.21 -0.23 15.28
N LEU A 37 -5.06 -0.94 14.52
CA LEU A 37 -4.93 -1.19 13.08
C LEU A 37 -6.09 -0.53 12.32
N ASN A 38 -6.24 0.78 12.53
CA ASN A 38 -7.30 1.57 11.90
C ASN A 38 -7.07 1.81 10.40
N ALA A 39 -8.04 2.42 9.72
CA ALA A 39 -7.98 2.68 8.29
C ALA A 39 -6.71 3.45 7.87
N ARG A 40 -6.23 4.39 8.69
CA ARG A 40 -5.02 5.19 8.40
C ARG A 40 -3.75 4.35 8.47
N TYR A 41 -3.67 3.39 9.39
CA TYR A 41 -2.56 2.43 9.45
C TYR A 41 -2.48 1.63 8.15
N TRP A 42 -3.61 1.07 7.70
CA TRP A 42 -3.66 0.28 6.47
C TRP A 42 -3.37 1.10 5.22
N GLN A 43 -3.85 2.35 5.15
CA GLN A 43 -3.52 3.26 4.06
C GLN A 43 -2.01 3.46 3.94
N ARG A 44 -1.30 3.62 5.06
CA ARG A 44 0.16 3.74 5.06
C ARG A 44 0.83 2.49 4.51
N ARG A 45 0.42 1.29 4.94
CA ARG A 45 0.98 0.02 4.44
C ARG A 45 0.77 -0.15 2.94
N VAL A 46 -0.42 0.18 2.43
CA VAL A 46 -0.71 0.13 0.99
C VAL A 46 0.18 1.11 0.20
N LEU A 47 0.40 2.33 0.73
CA LEU A 47 1.28 3.31 0.10
C LEU A 47 2.76 2.90 0.14
N GLU A 48 3.21 2.23 1.19
CA GLU A 48 4.57 1.66 1.27
C GLU A 48 4.81 0.64 0.14
N VAL A 49 3.85 -0.25 -0.13
CA VAL A 49 3.92 -1.17 -1.27
C VAL A 49 3.94 -0.39 -2.60
N LYS A 50 3.07 0.62 -2.74
CA LYS A 50 3.00 1.44 -3.96
C LYS A 50 4.32 2.17 -4.27
N CYS A 51 5.00 2.66 -3.25
CA CYS A 51 6.23 3.42 -3.40
C CYS A 51 7.49 2.54 -3.47
N GLY A 52 7.47 1.36 -2.84
CA GLY A 52 8.63 0.47 -2.73
C GLY A 52 8.88 -0.45 -3.93
N TYR A 53 7.86 -0.72 -4.74
CA TYR A 53 7.93 -1.71 -5.82
C TYR A 53 7.60 -1.14 -7.19
N GLU A 54 8.14 -1.76 -8.24
CA GLU A 54 7.61 -1.59 -9.59
C GLU A 54 6.34 -2.40 -9.70
N LEU A 55 5.25 -1.73 -10.09
CA LEU A 55 3.93 -2.33 -10.18
C LEU A 55 3.56 -2.59 -11.63
N THR A 56 2.89 -3.70 -11.86
CA THR A 56 2.11 -3.86 -13.09
C THR A 56 0.87 -2.94 -13.06
N GLU A 57 0.27 -2.69 -14.22
CA GLU A 57 -0.97 -1.92 -14.31
C GLU A 57 -2.09 -2.54 -13.46
N GLN A 58 -2.21 -3.87 -13.50
CA GLN A 58 -3.21 -4.62 -12.73
C GLN A 58 -2.99 -4.46 -11.22
N GLN A 59 -1.74 -4.51 -10.75
CA GLN A 59 -1.38 -4.26 -9.35
C GLN A 59 -1.70 -2.84 -8.93
N GLY A 60 -1.42 -1.86 -9.80
CA GLY A 60 -1.76 -0.45 -9.59
C GLY A 60 -3.27 -0.25 -9.37
N VAL A 61 -4.09 -0.85 -10.23
CA VAL A 61 -5.56 -0.79 -10.09
C VAL A 61 -6.04 -1.41 -8.78
N ARG A 62 -5.45 -2.55 -8.36
CA ARG A 62 -5.79 -3.19 -7.07
C ARG A 62 -5.45 -2.30 -5.89
N ILE A 63 -4.27 -1.67 -5.89
CA ILE A 63 -3.85 -0.71 -4.86
C ILE A 63 -4.86 0.44 -4.73
N GLU A 64 -5.24 1.06 -5.84
CA GLU A 64 -6.19 2.17 -5.84
C GLU A 64 -7.57 1.74 -5.29
N ARG A 65 -8.00 0.51 -5.61
CA ARG A 65 -9.25 -0.05 -5.07
C ARG A 65 -9.19 -0.20 -3.55
N ILE A 66 -8.08 -0.72 -3.01
CA ILE A 66 -7.91 -0.89 -1.55
C ILE A 66 -7.87 0.49 -0.87
N LEU A 67 -7.13 1.46 -1.43
CA LEU A 67 -7.07 2.83 -0.89
C LEU A 67 -8.45 3.49 -0.85
N LYS A 68 -9.23 3.35 -1.93
CA LYS A 68 -10.61 3.89 -1.98
C LYS A 68 -11.51 3.25 -0.93
N GLN A 69 -11.42 1.93 -0.73
CA GLN A 69 -12.17 1.23 0.32
C GLN A 69 -11.79 1.74 1.71
N LEU A 70 -10.49 1.91 1.97
CA LEU A 70 -10.01 2.43 3.26
C LEU A 70 -10.43 3.88 3.51
N ALA A 71 -10.45 4.73 2.49
CA ALA A 71 -10.91 6.12 2.60
C ALA A 71 -12.40 6.24 2.96
N SER A 72 -13.21 5.23 2.59
CA SER A 72 -14.64 5.18 2.92
C SER A 72 -14.96 4.63 4.32
N ARG A 73 -13.95 4.15 5.06
CA ARG A 73 -14.16 3.60 6.40
C ARG A 73 -14.03 4.67 7.48
N PRO A 74 -14.98 4.76 8.44
CA PRO A 74 -14.78 5.55 9.64
C PRO A 74 -13.63 4.96 10.45
N GLY A 75 -12.73 5.83 10.92
CA GLY A 75 -11.55 5.48 11.72
C GLY A 75 -11.86 5.39 13.20
#